data_AF-A0A1H9IY14-F1
#
_entry.id   AF-A0A1H9IY14-F1
#
_cell.length_a   1.000
_cell.length_b   1.000
_cell.length_c   1.000
_cell.angle_alpha   90.00
_cell.angle_beta   90.00
_cell.angle_gamma   90.00
#
_symmetry.space_group_name_H-M   'P 1'
#
loop_
_entity.id
_entity.type
_entity.pdbx_description
1 polymer ?
#
loop_
_entity_poly.entity_id
_entity_poly.type
_entity_poly.pdbx_seq_one_letter_code
_entity_poly.pdbx_strand_id
1 'polypeptide(L)'
;METTVLNNPARGVSQPYIAPQPVHSTIPCPGRYWEDRVYEEVYTGNWSRTDVHNRIDLQGWLPYLQQLPRDPYVDSRWKRMSWFYLNRAGEPVVVPDCPMAQAGAFNDADTMADKVRHYAPLEDAFIQRTDVSEFIKGWAGLWDIQPGEPILMQINGVRGNALTDPLQGQGIHKDGSQFLSVLVINRENVSGGTSLLSYDKQGEQEIISGDLAPGEILHIRDDQIYHSVSGVKPLDADQPYERFIIIINCRFNDQFQNRILREHFPGAVLNER
;
A
#
# COMPACT_ATOMS: atom_id res chain seq x y z
N MET A 1 -60.46 20.38 -11.00
CA MET A 1 -59.59 19.21 -10.80
C MET A 1 -58.21 19.75 -10.50
N GLU A 2 -57.88 19.82 -9.21
CA GLU A 2 -56.64 20.41 -8.71
C GLU A 2 -55.45 19.50 -9.02
N THR A 3 -54.44 20.04 -9.67
CA THR A 3 -53.13 19.41 -9.88
C THR A 3 -52.29 19.59 -8.63
N THR A 4 -52.08 18.52 -7.87
CA THR A 4 -51.18 18.48 -6.72
C THR A 4 -49.73 18.51 -7.21
N VAL A 5 -49.03 19.62 -6.98
CA VAL A 5 -47.58 19.73 -7.16
C VAL A 5 -46.92 19.18 -5.91
N LEU A 6 -46.21 18.05 -6.02
CA LEU A 6 -45.39 17.49 -4.96
C LEU A 6 -44.12 18.34 -4.79
N ASN A 7 -44.05 19.06 -3.68
CA ASN A 7 -42.84 19.75 -3.23
C ASN A 7 -41.75 18.74 -2.88
N ASN A 8 -40.61 18.87 -3.54
CA ASN A 8 -39.39 18.11 -3.25
C ASN A 8 -38.68 18.78 -2.04
N PRO A 9 -38.36 18.07 -0.94
CA PRO A 9 -37.65 18.70 0.17
C PRO A 9 -36.21 19.01 -0.26
N ALA A 10 -35.81 20.26 -0.02
CA ALA A 10 -34.48 20.77 -0.30
C ALA A 10 -33.40 19.88 0.32
N ARG A 11 -32.40 19.50 -0.49
CA ARG A 11 -31.15 18.88 -0.01
C ARG A 11 -30.50 19.85 0.96
N GLY A 12 -30.43 19.46 2.24
CA GLY A 12 -29.66 20.17 3.24
C GLY A 12 -28.20 20.23 2.83
N VAL A 13 -27.62 21.43 2.87
CA VAL A 13 -26.18 21.65 2.69
C VAL A 13 -25.48 20.99 3.87
N SER A 14 -24.70 19.94 3.59
CA SER A 14 -23.84 19.29 4.59
C SER A 14 -22.83 20.30 5.12
N GLN A 15 -22.78 20.48 6.45
CA GLN A 15 -21.76 21.31 7.09
C GLN A 15 -20.36 20.76 6.76
N PRO A 16 -19.36 21.62 6.49
CA PRO A 16 -17.99 21.19 6.27
C PRO A 16 -17.44 20.56 7.56
N TYR A 17 -16.87 19.36 7.44
CA TYR A 17 -16.17 18.69 8.53
C TYR A 17 -14.94 19.51 8.95
N ILE A 18 -14.93 19.95 10.21
CA ILE A 18 -13.80 20.68 10.81
C ILE A 18 -12.95 19.64 11.57
N ALA A 19 -11.76 19.36 11.05
CA ALA A 19 -10.80 18.50 11.74
C ALA A 19 -10.36 19.17 13.06
N PRO A 20 -10.36 18.47 14.19
CA PRO A 20 -9.87 19.01 15.45
C PRO A 20 -8.35 19.24 15.38
N GLN A 21 -7.90 20.36 15.96
CA GLN A 21 -6.49 20.76 16.05
C GLN A 21 -5.60 19.67 16.67
N PRO A 22 -4.33 19.51 16.22
CA PRO A 22 -3.44 18.47 16.70
C PRO A 22 -3.01 18.77 18.14
N VAL A 23 -3.39 17.88 19.06
CA VAL A 23 -2.80 17.78 20.40
C VAL A 23 -2.20 16.38 20.46
N HIS A 24 -0.88 16.28 20.56
CA HIS A 24 -0.15 15.00 20.68
C HIS A 24 -0.80 14.15 21.78
N SER A 25 -1.54 13.13 21.37
CA SER A 25 -2.16 12.15 22.26
C SER A 25 -1.73 10.80 21.74
N THR A 26 -0.92 10.09 22.52
CA THR A 26 -0.41 8.77 22.18
C THR A 26 -1.56 7.76 22.16
N ILE A 27 -1.69 7.01 21.06
CA ILE A 27 -2.61 5.87 20.97
C ILE A 27 -2.14 4.81 22.00
N PRO A 28 -3.04 4.13 22.73
CA PRO A 28 -2.67 3.00 23.57
C PRO A 28 -1.95 1.95 22.72
N CYS A 29 -0.68 1.65 23.04
CA CYS A 29 0.12 0.68 22.32
C CYS A 29 -0.48 -0.73 22.55
N PRO A 30 -1.07 -1.38 21.54
CA PRO A 30 -1.34 -2.81 21.63
C PRO A 30 0.01 -3.51 21.86
N GLY A 31 0.05 -4.67 22.53
CA GLY A 31 1.29 -5.43 22.69
C GLY A 31 2.04 -5.56 21.34
N ARG A 32 3.39 -5.62 21.37
CA ARG A 32 4.21 -5.63 20.16
C ARG A 32 3.71 -6.66 19.14
N TYR A 33 3.29 -6.18 17.97
CA TYR A 33 2.74 -7.02 16.90
C TYR A 33 3.86 -7.85 16.26
N TRP A 34 5.02 -7.22 16.04
CA TRP A 34 6.23 -7.82 15.49
C TRP A 34 7.16 -8.32 16.60
N GLU A 35 8.09 -9.20 16.24
CA GLU A 35 9.20 -9.58 17.12
C GLU A 35 10.09 -8.36 17.41
N ASP A 36 10.71 -8.32 18.59
CA ASP A 36 11.55 -7.19 19.03
C ASP A 36 12.66 -6.86 18.05
N ARG A 37 13.28 -7.89 17.44
CA ARG A 37 14.33 -7.72 16.42
C ARG A 37 13.87 -6.87 15.24
N VAL A 38 12.60 -6.95 14.85
CA VAL A 38 12.07 -6.22 13.68
C VAL A 38 12.12 -4.72 13.96
N TYR A 39 11.74 -4.30 15.16
CA TYR A 39 11.82 -2.90 15.59
C TYR A 39 13.27 -2.42 15.65
N GLU A 40 14.19 -3.27 16.15
CA GLU A 40 15.62 -2.94 16.21
C GLU A 40 16.24 -2.81 14.81
N GLU A 41 15.95 -3.75 13.92
CA GLU A 41 16.42 -3.79 12.53
C GLU A 41 15.96 -2.55 11.75
N VAL A 42 14.68 -2.15 11.81
CA VAL A 42 14.21 -0.95 11.08
C VAL A 42 14.69 0.37 11.70
N TYR A 43 14.97 0.39 13.00
CA TYR A 43 15.51 1.57 13.68
C TYR A 43 16.99 1.79 13.38
N THR A 44 17.79 0.71 13.29
CA THR A 44 19.25 0.79 13.13
C THR A 44 19.71 0.61 11.68
N GLY A 45 19.09 -0.31 10.96
CA GLY A 45 19.49 -0.76 9.63
C GLY A 45 18.59 -0.31 8.50
N ASN A 46 17.50 0.42 8.80
CA ASN A 46 16.55 0.99 7.84
C ASN A 46 15.65 -0.01 7.09
N TRP A 47 15.78 -1.31 7.35
CA TRP A 47 14.91 -2.35 6.78
C TRP A 47 14.86 -3.57 7.70
N SER A 48 13.89 -4.46 7.46
CA SER A 48 13.78 -5.77 8.11
C SER A 48 13.07 -6.77 7.20
N ARG A 49 13.45 -8.05 7.28
CA ARG A 49 12.69 -9.17 6.72
C ARG A 49 12.12 -10.00 7.86
N THR A 50 10.82 -10.29 7.80
CA THR A 50 10.16 -11.16 8.75
C THR A 50 9.01 -11.92 8.09
N ASP A 51 8.34 -12.75 8.88
CA ASP A 51 7.20 -13.53 8.45
C ASP A 51 5.99 -13.24 9.35
N VAL A 52 4.86 -12.90 8.73
CA VAL A 52 3.62 -12.50 9.40
C VAL A 52 2.56 -13.61 9.37
N HIS A 53 2.84 -14.80 8.81
CA HIS A 53 1.83 -15.85 8.61
C HIS A 53 1.08 -16.28 9.88
N ASN A 54 1.68 -16.16 11.07
CA ASN A 54 1.04 -16.48 12.34
C ASN A 54 0.13 -15.37 12.89
N ARG A 55 0.10 -14.20 12.24
CA ARG A 55 -0.71 -13.04 12.63
C ARG A 55 -1.83 -12.74 11.63
N ILE A 56 -1.76 -13.30 10.43
CA ILE A 56 -2.75 -13.11 9.36
C ILE A 56 -3.28 -14.46 8.87
N ASP A 57 -4.52 -14.48 8.38
CA ASP A 57 -5.08 -15.65 7.71
C ASP A 57 -4.95 -15.49 6.19
N LEU A 58 -3.79 -15.89 5.66
CA LEU A 58 -3.50 -15.85 4.22
C LEU A 58 -4.54 -16.62 3.40
N GLN A 59 -5.01 -17.77 3.89
CA GLN A 59 -6.01 -18.57 3.18
C GLN A 59 -7.32 -17.79 3.02
N GLY A 60 -7.73 -17.06 4.07
CA GLY A 60 -8.86 -16.15 4.01
C GLY A 60 -8.65 -14.91 3.12
N TRP A 61 -7.40 -14.59 2.74
CA TRP A 61 -7.08 -13.47 1.85
C TRP A 61 -7.10 -13.86 0.36
N LEU A 62 -6.82 -15.13 0.04
CA LEU A 62 -6.76 -15.61 -1.35
C LEU A 62 -8.01 -15.34 -2.19
N PRO A 63 -9.26 -15.48 -1.67
CA PRO A 63 -10.46 -15.21 -2.47
C PRO A 63 -10.55 -13.78 -3.03
N TYR A 64 -9.95 -12.80 -2.35
CA TYR A 64 -9.93 -11.41 -2.81
C TYR A 64 -8.97 -11.20 -3.99
N LEU A 65 -8.03 -12.12 -4.20
CA LEU A 65 -7.15 -12.07 -5.37
C LEU A 65 -7.91 -12.39 -6.64
N GLN A 66 -8.84 -13.35 -6.59
CA GLN A 66 -9.62 -13.78 -7.75
C GLN A 66 -10.49 -12.66 -8.31
N GLN A 67 -10.93 -11.75 -7.43
CA GLN A 67 -11.82 -10.63 -7.75
C GLN A 67 -11.09 -9.30 -7.98
N LEU A 68 -9.74 -9.30 -7.99
CA LEU A 68 -8.98 -8.13 -8.39
C LEU A 68 -9.28 -7.77 -9.85
N PRO A 69 -9.65 -6.51 -10.13
CA PRO A 69 -9.76 -6.03 -11.49
C PRO A 69 -8.37 -5.84 -12.10
N ARG A 70 -8.34 -5.86 -13.42
CA ARG A 70 -7.15 -5.45 -14.18
C ARG A 70 -6.86 -3.97 -13.89
N ASP A 71 -5.59 -3.63 -13.78
CA ASP A 71 -5.15 -2.26 -13.59
C ASP A 71 -5.46 -1.44 -14.85
N PRO A 72 -6.21 -0.33 -14.74
CA PRO A 72 -6.64 0.47 -15.90
C PRO A 72 -5.50 1.29 -16.54
N TYR A 73 -4.33 1.34 -15.91
CA TYR A 73 -3.15 2.06 -16.38
C TYR A 73 -2.01 1.12 -16.77
N VAL A 74 -2.05 -0.14 -16.34
CA VAL A 74 -0.98 -1.13 -16.53
C VAL A 74 -1.57 -2.46 -16.96
N ASP A 75 -1.52 -2.73 -18.26
CA ASP A 75 -2.16 -3.93 -18.83
C ASP A 75 -1.66 -5.25 -18.22
N SER A 76 -0.41 -5.34 -17.77
CA SER A 76 0.13 -6.58 -17.20
C SER A 76 -0.25 -6.80 -15.73
N ARG A 77 -0.93 -5.84 -15.07
CA ARG A 77 -1.13 -5.83 -13.61
C ARG A 77 -2.60 -5.91 -13.24
N TRP A 78 -2.84 -6.46 -12.05
CA TRP A 78 -4.12 -6.47 -11.35
C TRP A 78 -3.96 -5.70 -10.06
N LYS A 79 -4.92 -4.83 -9.74
CA LYS A 79 -4.74 -3.85 -8.67
C LYS A 79 -6.05 -3.39 -8.03
N ARG A 80 -6.05 -3.34 -6.71
CA ARG A 80 -6.95 -2.53 -5.86
C ARG A 80 -6.11 -1.72 -4.89
N MET A 81 -6.63 -0.58 -4.45
CA MET A 81 -5.98 0.22 -3.42
C MET A 81 -7.01 0.98 -2.60
N SER A 82 -6.68 1.20 -1.33
CA SER A 82 -7.45 2.08 -0.45
C SER A 82 -6.50 2.89 0.41
N TRP A 83 -6.90 4.13 0.66
CA TRP A 83 -6.28 4.98 1.66
C TRP A 83 -6.97 4.75 3.00
N PHE A 84 -6.17 4.73 4.06
CA PHE A 84 -6.57 4.58 5.45
C PHE A 84 -5.97 5.71 6.28
N TYR A 85 -6.50 5.91 7.46
CA TYR A 85 -5.82 6.59 8.56
C TYR A 85 -6.22 5.91 9.87
N LEU A 86 -5.40 6.04 10.91
CA LEU A 86 -5.83 5.64 12.26
C LEU A 86 -6.64 6.76 12.89
N ASN A 87 -7.82 6.45 13.42
CA ASN A 87 -8.57 7.40 14.24
C ASN A 87 -7.93 7.53 15.64
N ARG A 88 -8.50 8.37 16.51
CA ARG A 88 -7.96 8.59 17.87
C ARG A 88 -8.01 7.37 18.79
N ALA A 89 -8.85 6.38 18.46
CA ALA A 89 -8.90 5.11 19.17
C ALA A 89 -7.87 4.09 18.62
N GLY A 90 -7.12 4.44 17.57
CA GLY A 90 -6.18 3.54 16.90
C GLY A 90 -6.85 2.59 15.90
N GLU A 91 -8.11 2.83 15.53
CA GLU A 91 -8.81 1.99 14.56
C GLU A 91 -8.58 2.50 13.13
N PRO A 92 -8.25 1.62 12.16
CA PRO A 92 -8.17 1.98 10.75
C PRO A 92 -9.51 2.46 10.19
N VAL A 93 -9.50 3.59 9.50
CA VAL A 93 -10.66 4.17 8.82
C VAL A 93 -10.30 4.45 7.38
N VAL A 94 -11.13 4.01 6.43
CA VAL A 94 -10.95 4.25 5.00
C VAL A 94 -11.17 5.73 4.68
N VAL A 95 -10.32 6.30 3.82
CA VAL A 95 -10.55 7.60 3.17
C VAL A 95 -11.28 7.35 1.85
N PRO A 96 -12.56 7.77 1.72
CA PRO A 96 -13.34 7.50 0.51
C PRO A 96 -12.78 8.20 -0.72
N ASP A 97 -12.83 7.50 -1.86
CA ASP A 97 -12.59 8.05 -3.21
C ASP A 97 -11.29 8.84 -3.40
N CYS A 98 -10.26 8.59 -2.58
CA CYS A 98 -8.96 9.27 -2.69
C CYS A 98 -8.10 8.62 -3.77
N PRO A 99 -7.71 9.34 -4.85
CA PRO A 99 -6.88 8.79 -5.90
C PRO A 99 -5.40 8.71 -5.50
N MET A 100 -4.63 8.00 -6.31
CA MET A 100 -3.17 8.00 -6.26
C MET A 100 -2.64 8.98 -7.31
N ALA A 101 -1.81 9.93 -6.89
CA ALA A 101 -1.12 10.87 -7.75
C ALA A 101 0.38 10.70 -7.53
N GLN A 102 1.14 10.48 -8.61
CA GLN A 102 2.60 10.39 -8.52
C GLN A 102 3.21 11.39 -9.49
N ALA A 103 4.02 12.30 -8.97
CA ALA A 103 4.82 13.22 -9.77
C ALA A 103 5.85 12.45 -10.61
N GLY A 104 6.24 13.01 -11.75
CA GLY A 104 7.23 12.37 -12.64
C GLY A 104 8.56 12.01 -11.97
N ALA A 105 8.97 12.75 -10.93
CA ALA A 105 10.21 12.48 -10.19
C ALA A 105 10.24 11.13 -9.44
N PHE A 106 9.07 10.51 -9.21
CA PHE A 106 8.93 9.21 -8.56
C PHE A 106 8.38 8.14 -9.51
N ASN A 107 8.24 8.46 -10.80
CA ASN A 107 7.66 7.58 -11.79
C ASN A 107 8.46 7.63 -13.08
N ASP A 108 9.48 6.77 -13.18
CA ASP A 108 10.38 6.66 -14.35
C ASP A 108 9.67 6.08 -15.59
N ALA A 109 8.39 5.68 -15.50
CA ALA A 109 7.60 5.32 -16.66
C ALA A 109 7.06 6.58 -17.34
N ASP A 110 7.65 6.96 -18.49
CA ASP A 110 7.31 8.15 -19.32
C ASP A 110 5.81 8.36 -19.57
N THR A 111 4.99 7.31 -19.46
CA THR A 111 3.54 7.33 -19.70
C THR A 111 2.70 7.68 -18.47
N MET A 112 3.28 7.80 -17.26
CA MET A 112 2.53 7.83 -16.00
C MET A 112 2.88 8.99 -15.05
N ALA A 113 3.78 9.88 -15.44
CA ALA A 113 4.09 11.11 -14.69
C ALA A 113 2.89 12.06 -14.60
N ASP A 114 2.70 12.69 -13.43
CA ASP A 114 1.74 13.77 -13.15
C ASP A 114 0.26 13.43 -13.42
N LYS A 115 -0.11 12.15 -13.33
CA LYS A 115 -1.49 11.68 -13.49
C LYS A 115 -2.15 11.40 -12.15
N VAL A 116 -3.40 11.85 -12.02
CA VAL A 116 -4.32 11.39 -10.98
C VAL A 116 -4.93 10.06 -11.43
N ARG A 117 -4.71 9.01 -10.64
CA ARG A 117 -5.11 7.64 -10.97
C ARG A 117 -6.15 7.13 -9.98
N HIS A 118 -7.32 6.77 -10.51
CA HIS A 118 -8.39 6.15 -9.76
C HIS A 118 -8.32 4.64 -9.94
N TYR A 119 -8.26 3.91 -8.82
CA TYR A 119 -8.28 2.46 -8.79
C TYR A 119 -9.52 2.00 -8.03
N ALA A 120 -9.96 0.77 -8.29
CA ALA A 120 -11.00 0.16 -7.47
C ALA A 120 -10.52 0.03 -6.01
N PRO A 121 -11.40 0.30 -5.02
CA PRO A 121 -11.05 0.15 -3.62
C PRO A 121 -10.78 -1.31 -3.25
N LEU A 122 -10.03 -1.53 -2.18
CA LEU A 122 -10.02 -2.83 -1.49
C LEU A 122 -11.47 -3.16 -1.07
N GLU A 123 -11.82 -4.44 -1.10
CA GLU A 123 -13.20 -4.86 -0.80
C GLU A 123 -13.53 -4.66 0.68
N ASP A 124 -14.74 -4.17 0.97
CA ASP A 124 -15.19 -3.92 2.35
C ASP A 124 -15.06 -5.18 3.22
N ALA A 125 -15.40 -6.35 2.67
CA ALA A 125 -15.29 -7.62 3.37
C ALA A 125 -13.84 -7.99 3.71
N PHE A 126 -12.86 -7.57 2.90
CA PHE A 126 -11.43 -7.72 3.20
C PHE A 126 -11.00 -6.76 4.29
N ILE A 127 -11.37 -5.49 4.16
CA ILE A 127 -11.01 -4.42 5.11
C ILE A 127 -11.60 -4.70 6.51
N GLN A 128 -12.82 -5.25 6.58
CA GLN A 128 -13.52 -5.54 7.82
C GLN A 128 -12.99 -6.78 8.55
N ARG A 129 -12.05 -7.55 7.97
CA ARG A 129 -11.47 -8.69 8.65
C ARG A 129 -10.60 -8.22 9.83
N THR A 130 -10.71 -8.94 10.94
CA THR A 130 -9.93 -8.63 12.15
C THR A 130 -8.43 -8.69 11.89
N ASP A 131 -7.95 -9.71 11.18
CA ASP A 131 -6.53 -9.88 10.86
C ASP A 131 -5.97 -8.78 9.94
N VAL A 132 -6.78 -8.25 9.03
CA VAL A 132 -6.40 -7.08 8.18
C VAL A 132 -6.32 -5.81 9.03
N SER A 133 -7.30 -5.56 9.89
CA SER A 133 -7.27 -4.41 10.81
C SER A 133 -6.07 -4.46 11.75
N GLU A 134 -5.80 -5.61 12.37
CA GLU A 134 -4.66 -5.79 13.27
C GLU A 134 -3.32 -5.70 12.52
N PHE A 135 -3.24 -6.16 11.26
CA PHE A 135 -2.07 -5.96 10.41
C PHE A 135 -1.79 -4.47 10.16
N ILE A 136 -2.81 -3.67 9.81
CA ILE A 136 -2.64 -2.22 9.58
C ILE A 136 -2.17 -1.52 10.87
N LYS A 137 -2.77 -1.87 12.02
CA LYS A 137 -2.36 -1.33 13.34
C LYS A 137 -0.93 -1.73 13.69
N GLY A 138 -0.57 -3.00 13.48
CA GLY A 138 0.77 -3.51 13.73
C GLY A 138 1.83 -2.84 12.83
N TRP A 139 1.49 -2.60 11.57
CA TRP A 139 2.33 -1.87 10.63
C TRP A 139 2.49 -0.39 11.02
N ALA A 140 1.39 0.28 11.38
CA ALA A 140 1.41 1.65 11.86
C ALA A 140 2.23 1.80 13.15
N GLY A 141 2.11 0.85 14.07
CA GLY A 141 2.88 0.81 15.31
C GLY A 141 4.38 0.57 15.10
N LEU A 142 4.78 -0.16 14.04
CA LEU A 142 6.19 -0.34 13.68
C LEU A 142 6.86 0.99 13.32
N TRP A 143 6.14 1.85 12.60
CA TRP A 143 6.67 3.10 12.05
C TRP A 143 6.27 4.35 12.84
N ASP A 144 5.62 4.16 14.00
CA ASP A 144 5.09 5.24 14.84
C ASP A 144 4.19 6.20 14.05
N ILE A 145 3.27 5.64 13.25
CA ILE A 145 2.29 6.38 12.48
C ILE A 145 1.20 6.91 13.41
N GLN A 146 1.03 8.23 13.41
CA GLN A 146 0.13 8.96 14.28
C GLN A 146 -1.31 8.98 13.72
N PRO A 147 -2.32 9.22 14.57
CA PRO A 147 -3.69 9.43 14.10
C PRO A 147 -3.79 10.49 13.00
N GLY A 148 -4.55 10.19 11.96
CA GLY A 148 -4.77 11.10 10.84
C GLY A 148 -3.65 11.15 9.80
N GLU A 149 -2.55 10.42 9.97
CA GLU A 149 -1.57 10.22 8.90
C GLU A 149 -2.13 9.25 7.83
N PRO A 150 -2.13 9.62 6.54
CA PRO A 150 -2.64 8.76 5.48
C PRO A 150 -1.73 7.57 5.19
N ILE A 151 -2.30 6.37 5.26
CA ILE A 151 -1.69 5.08 4.94
C ILE A 151 -2.30 4.58 3.64
N LEU A 152 -1.51 4.35 2.60
CA LEU A 152 -1.97 3.71 1.38
C LEU A 152 -1.69 2.21 1.49
N MET A 153 -2.71 1.39 1.25
CA MET A 153 -2.56 -0.06 1.13
C MET A 153 -3.08 -0.50 -0.24
N GLN A 154 -2.29 -1.31 -0.91
CA GLN A 154 -2.55 -1.79 -2.26
C GLN A 154 -2.40 -3.30 -2.30
N ILE A 155 -3.35 -3.99 -2.93
CA ILE A 155 -3.10 -5.35 -3.41
C ILE A 155 -2.74 -5.23 -4.89
N ASN A 156 -1.52 -5.64 -5.22
CA ASN A 156 -0.99 -5.57 -6.58
C ASN A 156 -0.45 -6.94 -6.98
N GLY A 157 -0.60 -7.33 -8.24
CA GLY A 157 0.03 -8.54 -8.71
C GLY A 157 -0.12 -8.76 -10.21
N VAL A 158 0.41 -9.89 -10.65
CA VAL A 158 0.45 -10.28 -12.06
C VAL A 158 -0.01 -11.72 -12.20
N ARG A 159 -0.73 -11.99 -13.29
CA ARG A 159 -1.16 -13.31 -13.74
C ARG A 159 -0.78 -13.45 -15.21
N GLY A 160 -0.29 -14.62 -15.62
CA GLY A 160 0.01 -14.81 -17.03
C GLY A 160 0.68 -16.13 -17.35
N ASN A 161 1.13 -16.26 -18.60
CA ASN A 161 1.74 -17.48 -19.13
C ASN A 161 3.13 -17.19 -19.75
N ALA A 162 3.66 -15.99 -19.55
CA ALA A 162 4.91 -15.53 -20.16
C ALA A 162 5.71 -14.64 -19.20
N LEU A 163 6.97 -14.40 -19.52
CA LEU A 163 7.82 -13.46 -18.79
C LEU A 163 7.14 -12.09 -18.72
N THR A 164 7.03 -11.55 -17.51
CA THR A 164 6.44 -10.24 -17.24
C THR A 164 7.36 -9.48 -16.32
N ASP A 165 7.59 -8.21 -16.62
CA ASP A 165 8.23 -7.27 -15.70
C ASP A 165 7.17 -6.58 -14.83
N PRO A 166 7.11 -6.87 -13.51
CA PRO A 166 6.15 -6.23 -12.61
C PRO A 166 6.36 -4.72 -12.46
N LEU A 167 7.58 -4.23 -12.72
CA LEU A 167 7.97 -2.83 -12.54
C LEU A 167 7.84 -2.00 -13.82
N GLN A 168 7.54 -2.62 -14.95
CA GLN A 168 7.41 -1.94 -16.25
C GLN A 168 8.60 -1.05 -16.61
N GLY A 169 9.82 -1.52 -16.35
CA GLY A 169 11.05 -0.81 -16.66
C GLY A 169 11.50 0.20 -15.60
N GLN A 170 10.79 0.36 -14.47
CA GLN A 170 11.20 1.28 -13.40
C GLN A 170 12.57 0.94 -12.80
N GLY A 171 12.95 -0.35 -12.80
CA GLY A 171 14.25 -0.79 -12.30
C GLY A 171 14.41 -0.62 -10.79
N ILE A 172 15.60 -0.24 -10.33
CA ILE A 172 15.90 0.04 -8.92
C ILE A 172 15.42 1.45 -8.58
N HIS A 173 14.52 1.56 -7.60
CA HIS A 173 13.78 2.79 -7.32
C HIS A 173 13.45 2.97 -5.84
N LYS A 174 12.78 4.09 -5.56
CA LYS A 174 12.07 4.42 -4.32
C LYS A 174 10.65 4.80 -4.69
N ASP A 175 9.67 4.52 -3.84
CA ASP A 175 8.25 4.74 -4.13
C ASP A 175 7.79 6.17 -3.85
N GLY A 176 8.63 6.98 -3.20
CA GLY A 176 8.34 8.38 -2.87
C GLY A 176 7.62 8.52 -1.52
N SER A 177 7.85 7.58 -0.61
CA SER A 177 7.34 7.54 0.76
C SER A 177 8.49 7.49 1.77
N GLN A 178 8.20 7.72 3.05
CA GLN A 178 9.20 7.47 4.10
C GLN A 178 9.25 5.99 4.46
N PHE A 179 8.09 5.34 4.53
CA PHE A 179 7.97 3.96 4.97
C PHE A 179 7.18 3.14 3.98
N LEU A 180 7.70 1.95 3.70
CA LEU A 180 7.15 1.00 2.75
C LEU A 180 7.22 -0.38 3.37
N SER A 181 6.25 -1.22 3.07
CA SER A 181 6.39 -2.66 3.24
C SER A 181 5.77 -3.43 2.10
N VAL A 182 6.43 -4.54 1.75
CA VAL A 182 6.03 -5.42 0.66
C VAL A 182 5.84 -6.82 1.23
N LEU A 183 4.58 -7.25 1.33
CA LEU A 183 4.18 -8.58 1.81
C LEU A 183 3.80 -9.47 0.64
N VAL A 184 4.34 -10.68 0.56
CA VAL A 184 3.90 -11.67 -0.43
C VAL A 184 2.65 -12.39 0.06
N ILE A 185 1.56 -12.32 -0.71
CA ILE A 185 0.30 -13.00 -0.38
C ILE A 185 0.33 -14.42 -0.94
N ASN A 186 0.73 -14.56 -2.21
CA ASN A 186 0.82 -15.87 -2.86
C ASN A 186 1.90 -15.92 -3.94
N ARG A 187 2.26 -17.17 -4.28
CA ARG A 187 3.15 -17.55 -5.37
C ARG A 187 2.62 -18.86 -5.95
N GLU A 188 2.02 -18.81 -7.12
CA GLU A 188 1.46 -19.99 -7.80
C GLU A 188 2.15 -20.18 -9.14
N ASN A 189 2.79 -21.34 -9.31
CA ASN A 189 3.53 -21.70 -10.52
C ASN A 189 4.50 -20.61 -11.01
N VAL A 190 5.10 -19.83 -10.11
CA VAL A 190 5.90 -18.64 -10.47
C VAL A 190 7.36 -18.78 -10.07
N SER A 191 8.25 -18.47 -11.01
CA SER A 191 9.69 -18.27 -10.77
C SER A 191 10.08 -16.81 -10.98
N GLY A 192 11.19 -16.38 -10.38
CA GLY A 192 11.57 -14.96 -10.32
C GLY A 192 10.77 -14.21 -9.27
N GLY A 193 10.56 -12.91 -9.47
CA GLY A 193 9.94 -12.08 -8.41
C GLY A 193 10.82 -11.98 -7.17
N THR A 194 12.13 -12.01 -7.40
CA THR A 194 13.22 -11.92 -6.41
C THR A 194 13.35 -10.47 -6.01
N SER A 195 13.20 -10.18 -4.73
CA SER A 195 13.36 -8.82 -4.22
C SER A 195 14.82 -8.48 -4.06
N LEU A 196 15.19 -7.25 -4.39
CA LEU A 196 16.51 -6.67 -4.20
C LEU A 196 16.36 -5.41 -3.35
N LEU A 197 17.20 -5.25 -2.32
CA LEU A 197 17.41 -4.00 -1.61
C LEU A 197 18.86 -3.53 -1.81
N SER A 198 19.06 -2.22 -1.99
CA SER A 198 20.37 -1.62 -2.20
C SER A 198 20.45 -0.22 -1.55
N TYR A 199 21.66 0.18 -1.16
CA TYR A 199 21.92 1.55 -0.69
C TYR A 199 22.02 2.58 -1.83
N ASP A 200 22.17 2.15 -3.08
CA ASP A 200 22.30 3.02 -4.24
C ASP A 200 21.32 2.66 -5.38
N LYS A 201 21.14 3.59 -6.33
CA LYS A 201 20.23 3.39 -7.47
C LYS A 201 20.82 2.42 -8.50
N GLN A 202 22.14 2.21 -8.49
CA GLN A 202 22.83 1.37 -9.46
C GLN A 202 22.73 -0.12 -9.12
N GLY A 203 22.44 -0.45 -7.85
CA GLY A 203 22.46 -1.81 -7.33
C GLY A 203 23.86 -2.33 -7.02
N GLU A 204 24.87 -1.45 -6.91
CA GLU A 204 26.26 -1.86 -6.67
C GLU A 204 26.50 -2.16 -5.18
N GLN A 205 25.77 -1.48 -4.30
CA GLN A 205 25.77 -1.71 -2.86
C GLN A 205 24.54 -2.54 -2.45
N GLU A 206 24.52 -3.81 -2.84
CA GLU A 206 23.44 -4.74 -2.46
C GLU A 206 23.40 -4.95 -0.94
N ILE A 207 22.18 -4.92 -0.40
CA ILE A 207 21.87 -5.25 1.00
C ILE A 207 21.40 -6.70 1.09
N ILE A 208 20.39 -7.04 0.29
CA ILE A 208 19.84 -8.39 0.18
C ILE A 208 19.24 -8.59 -1.20
N SER A 209 19.43 -9.79 -1.74
CA SER A 209 18.69 -10.31 -2.87
C SER A 209 18.08 -11.65 -2.47
N GLY A 210 16.77 -11.81 -2.64
CA GLY A 210 16.10 -13.04 -2.25
C GLY A 210 14.62 -13.13 -2.61
N ASP A 211 14.18 -14.37 -2.78
CA ASP A 211 12.77 -14.69 -2.91
C ASP A 211 12.11 -14.65 -1.53
N LEU A 212 10.92 -14.07 -1.49
CA LEU A 212 10.01 -14.09 -0.34
C LEU A 212 8.91 -15.12 -0.58
N ALA A 213 8.67 -15.97 0.41
CA ALA A 213 7.55 -16.91 0.48
C ALA A 213 6.25 -16.19 0.87
N PRO A 214 5.07 -16.77 0.56
CA PRO A 214 3.80 -16.28 1.08
C PRO A 214 3.84 -16.11 2.61
N GLY A 215 3.45 -14.94 3.09
CA GLY A 215 3.53 -14.55 4.50
C GLY A 215 4.80 -13.79 4.87
N GLU A 216 5.86 -13.85 4.06
CA GLU A 216 7.04 -13.04 4.31
C GLU A 216 6.84 -11.60 3.82
N ILE A 217 7.38 -10.66 4.62
CA ILE A 217 7.27 -9.22 4.43
C ILE A 217 8.64 -8.55 4.56
N LEU A 218 8.91 -7.61 3.66
CA LEU A 218 9.99 -6.63 3.81
C LEU A 218 9.44 -5.33 4.37
N HIS A 219 10.03 -4.83 5.44
CA HIS A 219 9.85 -3.49 5.96
C HIS A 219 11.02 -2.62 5.51
N ILE A 220 10.77 -1.45 4.95
CA ILE A 220 11.77 -0.62 4.28
C ILE A 220 11.54 0.85 4.63
N ARG A 221 12.59 1.55 5.03
CA ARG A 221 12.63 3.02 4.96
C ARG A 221 12.91 3.44 3.53
N ASP A 222 11.82 3.64 2.79
CA ASP A 222 11.81 3.92 1.35
C ASP A 222 12.58 5.21 1.00
N ASP A 223 12.65 6.17 1.91
CA ASP A 223 13.45 7.38 1.72
C ASP A 223 14.97 7.12 1.76
N GLN A 224 15.40 5.97 2.29
CA GLN A 224 16.82 5.62 2.49
C GLN A 224 17.28 4.46 1.61
N ILE A 225 16.47 3.42 1.46
CA ILE A 225 16.82 2.19 0.74
C ILE A 225 16.18 2.19 -0.64
N TYR A 226 16.96 1.82 -1.66
CA TYR A 226 16.42 1.52 -2.98
C TYR A 226 15.99 0.06 -3.05
N HIS A 227 14.94 -0.23 -3.82
CA HIS A 227 14.46 -1.58 -4.02
C HIS A 227 14.09 -1.87 -5.47
N SER A 228 14.07 -3.16 -5.79
CA SER A 228 13.49 -3.66 -7.04
C SER A 228 12.96 -5.08 -6.86
N VAL A 229 12.34 -5.59 -7.91
CA VAL A 229 11.95 -6.99 -8.01
C VAL A 229 12.28 -7.49 -9.41
N SER A 230 12.80 -8.71 -9.51
CA SER A 230 13.08 -9.34 -10.80
C SER A 230 11.79 -9.65 -11.57
N GLY A 231 11.92 -9.80 -12.89
CA GLY A 231 10.84 -10.30 -13.73
C GLY A 231 10.32 -11.67 -13.25
N VAL A 232 9.04 -11.93 -13.52
CA VAL A 232 8.38 -13.20 -13.16
C VAL A 232 7.99 -13.97 -14.40
N LYS A 233 8.03 -15.30 -14.32
CA LYS A 233 7.64 -16.20 -15.41
C LYS A 233 7.06 -17.50 -14.83
N PRO A 234 6.28 -18.26 -15.61
CA PRO A 234 5.80 -19.55 -15.14
C PRO A 234 6.97 -20.49 -14.82
N LEU A 235 6.84 -21.28 -13.75
CA LEU A 235 7.77 -22.33 -13.37
C LEU A 235 7.57 -23.55 -14.29
N ASP A 236 6.32 -23.96 -14.47
CA ASP A 236 5.84 -24.87 -15.50
C ASP A 236 5.20 -24.06 -16.63
N ALA A 237 5.81 -24.10 -17.82
CA ALA A 237 5.40 -23.30 -18.98
C ALA A 237 4.02 -23.69 -19.56
N ASP A 238 3.51 -24.88 -19.22
CA ASP A 238 2.21 -25.36 -19.69
C ASP A 238 1.04 -24.91 -18.80
N GLN A 239 1.34 -24.26 -17.67
CA GLN A 239 0.35 -23.76 -16.71
C GLN A 239 0.45 -22.24 -16.52
N PRO A 240 -0.65 -21.54 -16.24
CA PRO A 240 -0.59 -20.14 -15.85
C PRO A 240 0.14 -19.98 -14.51
N TYR A 241 0.66 -18.78 -14.27
CA TYR A 241 1.22 -18.40 -12.97
C TYR A 241 0.49 -17.20 -12.39
N GLU A 242 0.59 -17.03 -11.07
CA GLU A 242 0.26 -15.78 -10.41
C GLU A 242 1.16 -15.46 -9.22
N ARG A 243 1.33 -14.16 -8.97
CA ARG A 243 2.03 -13.62 -7.81
C ARG A 243 1.39 -12.32 -7.38
N PHE A 244 0.82 -12.30 -6.18
CA PHE A 244 0.23 -11.12 -5.57
C PHE A 244 0.96 -10.71 -4.30
N ILE A 245 1.03 -9.39 -4.11
CA ILE A 245 1.65 -8.74 -2.97
C ILE A 245 0.71 -7.69 -2.38
N ILE A 246 0.91 -7.40 -1.10
CA ILE A 246 0.46 -6.14 -0.50
C ILE A 246 1.63 -5.17 -0.51
N ILE A 247 1.37 -3.95 -0.96
CA ILE A 247 2.22 -2.80 -0.72
C ILE A 247 1.48 -1.90 0.27
N ILE A 248 2.14 -1.53 1.37
CA ILE A 248 1.61 -0.59 2.35
C ILE A 248 2.65 0.49 2.65
N ASN A 249 2.26 1.76 2.57
CA ASN A 249 3.17 2.89 2.72
C ASN A 249 2.50 4.13 3.33
N CYS A 250 3.31 5.02 3.89
CA CYS A 250 2.87 6.25 4.59
C CYS A 250 3.96 7.32 4.50
N ARG A 251 3.57 8.57 4.80
CA ARG A 251 4.43 9.77 4.76
C ARG A 251 5.06 9.98 3.39
N PHE A 252 4.20 10.30 2.42
CA PHE A 252 4.61 10.59 1.05
C PHE A 252 5.45 11.87 1.00
N ASN A 253 6.56 11.81 0.28
CA ASN A 253 7.44 12.95 0.01
C ASN A 253 7.05 13.66 -1.30
N ASP A 254 6.09 13.10 -2.04
CA ASP A 254 5.55 13.70 -3.24
C ASP A 254 4.54 14.80 -2.92
N GLN A 255 4.92 16.05 -3.18
CA GLN A 255 4.04 17.22 -3.01
C GLN A 255 2.76 17.12 -3.83
N PHE A 256 2.79 16.46 -4.99
CA PHE A 256 1.59 16.27 -5.80
C PHE A 256 0.61 15.33 -5.10
N GLN A 257 1.09 14.18 -4.62
CA GLN A 257 0.29 13.26 -3.81
C GLN A 257 -0.26 13.93 -2.55
N ASN A 258 0.55 14.72 -1.84
CA ASN A 258 0.16 15.41 -0.62
C ASN A 258 -0.93 16.46 -0.86
N ARG A 259 -0.86 17.21 -1.98
CA ARG A 259 -1.93 18.13 -2.37
C ARG A 259 -3.25 17.38 -2.60
N ILE A 260 -3.23 16.30 -3.37
CA ILE A 260 -4.41 15.48 -3.66
C ILE A 260 -4.98 14.85 -2.38
N LEU A 261 -4.12 14.38 -1.48
CA LEU A 261 -4.55 13.89 -0.17
C LEU A 261 -5.28 14.97 0.63
N ARG A 262 -4.80 16.22 0.63
CA ARG A 262 -5.47 17.32 1.34
C ARG A 262 -6.85 17.63 0.76
N GLU A 263 -7.04 17.48 -0.54
CA GLU A 263 -8.33 17.71 -1.20
C GLU A 263 -9.38 16.67 -0.77
N HIS A 264 -8.99 15.40 -0.65
CA HIS A 264 -9.88 14.30 -0.29
C HIS A 264 -9.96 14.04 1.22
N PHE A 265 -8.93 14.44 1.96
CA PHE A 265 -8.84 14.33 3.42
C PHE A 265 -8.30 15.66 3.99
N PRO A 266 -9.15 16.69 4.13
CA PRO A 266 -8.71 18.02 4.59
C PRO A 266 -8.00 18.04 5.95
N GLY A 267 -8.32 17.07 6.82
CA GLY A 267 -7.68 16.88 8.12
C GLY A 267 -6.43 16.00 8.12
N ALA A 268 -5.90 15.64 6.94
CA ALA A 268 -4.73 14.78 6.83
C ALA A 268 -3.51 15.39 7.53
N VAL A 269 -2.85 14.57 8.35
CA VAL A 269 -1.52 14.87 8.91
C VAL A 269 -0.50 14.41 7.87
N LEU A 270 0.00 15.35 7.07
CA LEU A 270 0.90 15.06 5.96
C LEU A 270 2.36 15.25 6.38
N ASN A 271 3.25 14.53 5.70
CA ASN A 271 4.68 14.75 5.80
C ASN A 271 5.05 15.99 4.96
N GLU A 272 5.20 17.14 5.60
CA GLU A 272 5.52 18.43 4.94
C GLU A 272 7.03 18.68 4.80
N ARG A 273 7.86 17.64 4.87
CA ARG A 273 9.33 17.76 4.76
C ARG A 273 9.81 18.00 3.34
#